data_AF-A0A8S3IFA3-F1
#
_entry.id   AF-A0A8S3IFA3-F1
#
_cell.length_a   1.000
_cell.length_b   1.000
_cell.length_c   1.000
_cell.angle_alpha   90.00
_cell.angle_beta   90.00
_cell.angle_gamma   90.00
#
_symmetry.space_group_name_H-M   'P 1'
#
loop_
_entity.id
_entity.type
_entity.pdbx_description
1 polymer ?
#
loop_
_entity_poly.entity_id
_entity_poly.type
_entity_poly.pdbx_seq_one_letter_code
_entity_poly.pdbx_strand_id
1 'polypeptide(L)'
;MNFIDVGANVGSYTMFAASFGRLVISIECFKSNINRIRKAVQIEKVQDKVVLVGNAIYSESGKTFKMNSDPFNVGAQAIIESDTGEHSNDDMYAVTTIRFDEILPILQDKGIRNAVMKVDIQWAEIFLCETGKKVFDYVNVPVVLMEWDAVPHAKARMSVVLKFFIDRGYIATKDMCTDLNTVDAFKSWPGDIFWVNMNRSQIC
;
A
#
# COMPACT_ATOMS: atom_id res chain seq x y z
N MET A 1 10.93 -14.59 2.45
CA MET A 1 10.03 -13.60 1.84
C MET A 1 9.76 -12.52 2.88
N ASN A 2 9.95 -11.25 2.54
CA ASN A 2 9.63 -10.11 3.40
C ASN A 2 8.22 -9.60 3.11
N PHE A 3 7.80 -8.51 3.76
CA PHE A 3 6.46 -7.94 3.59
C PHE A 3 6.52 -6.42 3.34
N ILE A 4 5.66 -5.93 2.45
CA ILE A 4 5.43 -4.50 2.24
C ILE A 4 3.94 -4.23 2.51
N ASP A 5 3.66 -3.47 3.56
CA ASP A 5 2.31 -3.12 3.99
C ASP A 5 2.03 -1.66 3.61
N VAL A 6 1.29 -1.43 2.52
CA VAL A 6 0.98 -0.10 2.02
C VAL A 6 -0.43 0.30 2.47
N GLY A 7 -0.49 1.38 3.26
CA GLY A 7 -1.68 1.74 4.01
C GLY A 7 -1.90 0.74 5.15
N ALA A 8 -0.96 0.76 6.09
CA ALA A 8 -0.93 -0.21 7.17
C ALA A 8 -2.11 -0.06 8.15
N ASN A 9 -2.84 1.06 8.10
CA ASN A 9 -3.97 1.38 8.95
C ASN A 9 -3.57 1.19 10.42
N VAL A 10 -4.24 0.31 11.16
CA VAL A 10 -3.91 0.03 12.56
C VAL A 10 -2.72 -0.93 12.75
N GLY A 11 -2.10 -1.41 11.67
CA GLY A 11 -0.90 -2.25 11.68
C GLY A 11 -1.15 -3.75 11.72
N SER A 12 -2.36 -4.22 11.41
CA SER A 12 -2.71 -5.64 11.54
C SER A 12 -1.78 -6.56 10.71
N TYR A 13 -1.60 -6.25 9.43
CA TYR A 13 -0.71 -7.02 8.55
C TYR A 13 0.76 -6.81 8.91
N THR A 14 1.15 -5.58 9.23
CA THR A 14 2.49 -5.24 9.73
C THR A 14 2.89 -6.11 10.92
N MET A 15 2.06 -6.17 11.97
CA MET A 15 2.36 -6.93 13.18
C MET A 15 2.28 -8.43 12.94
N PHE A 16 1.32 -8.90 12.13
CA PHE A 16 1.25 -10.31 11.76
C PHE A 16 2.54 -10.77 11.08
N ALA A 17 2.98 -10.09 10.01
CA ALA A 17 4.20 -10.46 9.30
C ALA A 17 5.46 -10.36 10.19
N ALA A 18 5.56 -9.30 11.01
CA ALA A 18 6.68 -9.12 11.94
C ALA A 18 6.74 -10.25 12.99
N SER A 19 5.59 -10.74 13.48
CA SER A 19 5.53 -11.85 14.45
C SER A 19 6.11 -13.17 13.91
N PHE A 20 6.09 -13.36 12.59
CA PHE A 20 6.76 -14.47 11.91
C PHE A 20 8.25 -14.19 11.59
N GLY A 21 8.83 -13.14 12.20
CA GLY A 21 10.23 -12.76 12.03
C GLY A 21 10.56 -12.20 10.65
N ARG A 22 9.57 -11.76 9.86
CA ARG A 22 9.80 -11.16 8.53
C ARG A 22 10.17 -9.69 8.68
N LEU A 23 11.04 -9.19 7.79
CA LEU A 23 11.21 -7.74 7.66
C LEU A 23 9.97 -7.15 7.00
N VAL A 24 9.52 -6.02 7.52
CA VAL A 24 8.33 -5.32 7.08
C VAL A 24 8.66 -3.86 6.78
N ILE A 25 8.34 -3.41 5.56
CA ILE A 25 8.21 -1.99 5.26
C ILE A 25 6.73 -1.64 5.42
N SER A 26 6.41 -0.86 6.44
CA SER A 26 5.05 -0.46 6.78
C SER A 26 4.86 1.03 6.47
N ILE A 27 3.98 1.33 5.52
CA ILE A 27 3.73 2.67 5.00
C ILE A 27 2.35 3.10 5.49
N GLU A 28 2.33 4.18 6.26
CA GLU A 28 1.11 4.75 6.85
C GLU A 28 1.34 6.25 7.03
N CYS A 29 0.35 7.07 6.70
CA CYS A 29 0.49 8.52 6.75
C CYS A 29 -0.28 9.15 7.91
N PHE A 30 -1.31 8.49 8.45
CA PHE A 30 -2.08 9.02 9.56
C PHE A 30 -1.32 8.90 10.88
N LYS A 31 -0.97 10.04 11.48
CA LYS A 31 -0.09 10.14 12.65
C LYS A 31 -0.56 9.28 13.84
N SER A 32 -1.87 9.19 14.07
CA SER A 32 -2.44 8.36 15.14
C SER A 32 -2.18 6.86 14.89
N ASN A 33 -2.38 6.41 13.66
CA ASN A 33 -2.11 5.04 13.24
C ASN A 33 -0.62 4.72 13.34
N ILE A 34 0.26 5.59 12.85
CA ILE A 34 1.72 5.44 13.02
C ILE A 34 2.09 5.28 14.50
N ASN A 35 1.53 6.09 15.39
CA ASN A 35 1.79 6.01 16.83
C ASN A 35 1.34 4.67 17.43
N ARG A 36 0.19 4.13 16.98
CA ARG A 36 -0.31 2.82 17.39
C ARG A 36 0.64 1.70 16.93
N ILE A 37 1.02 1.71 15.65
CA ILE A 37 1.95 0.72 15.09
C ILE A 37 3.28 0.77 15.84
N ARG A 38 3.85 1.97 16.03
CA ARG A 38 5.10 2.15 16.79
C ARG A 38 5.00 1.58 18.20
N LYS A 39 3.87 1.82 18.90
CA LYS A 39 3.67 1.29 20.25
C LYS A 39 3.55 -0.24 20.25
N ALA A 40 2.83 -0.82 19.30
CA ALA A 40 2.71 -2.28 19.15
C ALA A 40 4.09 -2.92 18.89
N VAL A 41 4.86 -2.37 17.95
CA VAL A 41 6.23 -2.80 17.65
C VAL A 41 7.14 -2.78 18.89
N GLN A 42 6.98 -1.78 19.75
CA GLN A 42 7.72 -1.68 21.02
C GLN A 42 7.30 -2.71 22.05
N ILE A 43 6.00 -2.94 22.21
CA ILE A 43 5.44 -3.92 23.17
C ILE A 43 5.89 -5.33 22.78
N GLU A 44 5.79 -5.68 21.50
CA GLU A 44 6.14 -7.01 20.98
C GLU A 44 7.65 -7.19 20.76
N LYS A 45 8.45 -6.14 20.98
CA LYS A 45 9.92 -6.16 20.84
C LYS A 45 10.39 -6.57 19.44
N VAL A 46 9.69 -6.12 18.40
CA VAL A 46 9.98 -6.41 16.98
C VAL A 46 10.52 -5.18 16.23
N GLN A 47 11.16 -4.25 16.94
CA GLN A 47 11.71 -3.01 16.38
C GLN A 47 12.72 -3.27 15.25
N ASP A 48 13.45 -4.38 15.31
CA ASP A 48 14.42 -4.79 14.29
C ASP A 48 13.76 -5.38 13.03
N LYS A 49 12.45 -5.65 13.09
CA LYS A 49 11.67 -6.23 11.98
C LYS A 49 10.86 -5.21 11.20
N VAL A 50 10.56 -4.05 11.77
CA VAL A 50 9.63 -3.09 11.15
C VAL A 50 10.31 -1.76 10.86
N VAL A 51 10.25 -1.33 9.59
CA VAL A 51 10.57 0.03 9.17
C VAL A 51 9.27 0.76 8.88
N LEU A 52 9.03 1.86 9.61
CA LEU A 52 7.85 2.70 9.42
C LEU A 52 8.16 3.87 8.49
N VAL A 53 7.36 4.03 7.44
CA VAL A 53 7.41 5.15 6.50
C VAL A 53 6.15 5.99 6.72
N GLY A 54 6.32 7.18 7.27
CA GLY A 54 5.25 8.05 7.75
C GLY A 54 4.63 8.96 6.70
N ASN A 55 4.64 8.56 5.43
CA ASN A 55 4.31 9.42 4.30
C ASN A 55 3.16 8.84 3.48
N ALA A 56 2.35 9.72 2.89
CA ALA A 56 1.30 9.30 1.97
C ALA A 56 1.88 9.06 0.57
N ILE A 57 1.40 8.03 -0.13
CA ILE A 57 1.82 7.77 -1.51
C ILE A 57 1.08 8.72 -2.45
N TYR A 58 1.83 9.44 -3.29
CA TYR A 58 1.28 10.41 -4.23
C TYR A 58 2.14 10.51 -5.51
N SER A 59 1.65 11.25 -6.51
CA SER A 59 2.35 11.47 -7.79
C SER A 59 3.63 12.30 -7.65
N GLU A 60 3.69 13.16 -6.61
CA GLU A 60 4.79 14.08 -6.32
C GLU A 60 5.15 14.03 -4.84
N SER A 61 6.42 14.24 -4.55
CA SER A 61 6.98 14.19 -3.18
C SER A 61 7.02 15.57 -2.55
N GLY A 62 6.96 15.61 -1.22
CA GLY A 62 7.13 16.85 -0.45
C GLY A 62 5.92 17.78 -0.49
N LYS A 63 4.80 17.37 -1.09
CA LYS A 63 3.52 18.08 -0.92
C LYS A 63 2.93 17.73 0.44
N THR A 64 2.32 18.73 1.06
CA THR A 64 1.54 18.55 2.28
C THR A 64 0.06 18.68 1.92
N PHE A 65 -0.74 17.73 2.40
CA PHE A 65 -2.19 17.76 2.27
C PHE A 65 -2.86 17.50 3.61
N LYS A 66 -4.14 17.85 3.74
CA LYS A 66 -4.99 17.29 4.79
C LYS A 66 -5.59 15.96 4.39
N MET A 67 -5.76 15.10 5.38
CA MET A 67 -6.64 13.95 5.31
C MET A 67 -8.06 14.31 5.75
N ASN A 68 -9.05 13.62 5.20
CA ASN A 68 -10.40 13.66 5.75
C ASN A 68 -10.42 13.02 7.15
N SER A 69 -11.42 13.40 7.95
CA SER A 69 -11.72 12.74 9.21
C SER A 69 -13.13 12.20 9.15
N ASP A 70 -13.26 10.88 9.29
CA ASP A 70 -14.55 10.24 9.53
C ASP A 70 -14.60 9.81 11.01
N PRO A 71 -15.46 10.44 11.84
CA PRO A 71 -15.56 10.10 13.26
C PRO A 71 -16.14 8.69 13.50
N PHE A 72 -16.77 8.08 12.50
CA PHE A 72 -17.35 6.73 12.58
C PHE A 72 -16.44 5.67 11.94
N ASN A 73 -15.57 6.06 11.01
CA ASN A 73 -14.59 5.17 10.39
C ASN A 73 -13.20 5.79 10.30
N VAL A 74 -12.47 5.75 11.42
CA VAL A 74 -11.07 6.21 11.53
C VAL A 74 -10.10 5.36 10.70
N GLY A 75 -10.56 4.38 9.90
CA GLY A 75 -9.75 3.69 8.90
C GLY A 75 -9.92 4.23 7.47
N ALA A 76 -11.03 4.93 7.17
CA ALA A 76 -11.36 5.38 5.82
C ALA A 76 -10.74 6.75 5.48
N GLN A 77 -9.46 6.93 5.78
CA GLN A 77 -8.79 8.21 5.62
C GLN A 77 -8.16 8.34 4.24
N ALA A 78 -8.52 9.41 3.54
CA ALA A 78 -8.04 9.74 2.21
C ALA A 78 -7.52 11.18 2.17
N ILE A 79 -6.55 11.43 1.28
CA ILE A 79 -6.02 12.76 1.02
C ILE A 79 -7.10 13.65 0.38
N ILE A 80 -7.22 14.89 0.85
CA ILE A 80 -8.05 15.92 0.24
C ILE A 80 -7.20 16.70 -0.76
N GLU A 81 -7.26 16.33 -2.04
CA GLU A 81 -6.43 16.94 -3.11
C GLU A 81 -6.66 18.46 -3.29
N SER A 82 -7.82 18.98 -2.87
CA SER A 82 -8.15 20.41 -2.98
C SER A 82 -7.56 21.29 -1.89
N ASP A 83 -6.94 20.70 -0.86
CA ASP A 83 -6.34 21.46 0.23
C ASP A 83 -4.85 21.73 -0.05
N THR A 84 -4.55 22.95 -0.46
CA THR A 84 -3.18 23.42 -0.77
C THR A 84 -2.67 24.43 0.26
N GLY A 85 -3.22 24.42 1.47
CA GLY A 85 -2.89 25.39 2.52
C GLY A 85 -1.55 25.15 3.20
N GLU A 86 -1.02 26.19 3.86
CA GLU A 86 0.05 26.00 4.85
C GLU A 86 -0.53 25.32 6.09
N HIS A 87 -0.03 24.13 6.41
CA HIS A 87 -0.47 23.35 7.57
C HIS A 87 0.57 23.42 8.69
N SER A 88 0.09 23.54 9.93
CA SER A 88 0.96 23.49 11.10
C SER A 88 1.49 22.07 11.31
N ASN A 89 2.72 21.94 11.83
CA ASN A 89 3.31 20.64 12.16
C ASN A 89 2.56 19.86 13.26
N ASP A 90 1.65 20.53 13.98
CA ASP A 90 0.82 19.94 15.03
C ASP A 90 -0.53 19.41 14.53
N ASP A 91 -0.89 19.68 13.26
CA ASP A 91 -2.09 19.12 12.68
C ASP A 91 -1.93 17.60 12.47
N MET A 92 -2.71 16.81 13.21
CA MET A 92 -2.65 15.35 13.15
C MET A 92 -3.15 14.78 11.82
N TYR A 93 -3.83 15.60 11.01
CA TYR A 93 -4.36 15.25 9.68
C TYR A 93 -3.50 15.81 8.55
N ALA A 94 -2.47 16.60 8.86
CA ALA A 94 -1.52 17.03 7.84
C ALA A 94 -0.52 15.91 7.54
N VAL A 95 -0.40 15.55 6.27
CA VAL A 95 0.49 14.48 5.81
C VAL A 95 1.38 14.96 4.68
N THR A 96 2.64 14.53 4.71
CA THR A 96 3.59 14.79 3.64
C THR A 96 3.67 13.59 2.71
N THR A 97 3.82 13.88 1.43
CA THR A 97 3.77 12.88 0.37
C THR A 97 5.14 12.40 -0.06
N ILE A 98 5.20 11.16 -0.54
CA ILE A 98 6.33 10.57 -1.25
C ILE A 98 5.83 9.85 -2.51
N ARG A 99 6.72 9.68 -3.47
CA ARG A 99 6.54 8.74 -4.58
C ARG A 99 6.90 7.34 -4.09
N PHE A 100 6.19 6.31 -4.57
CA PHE A 100 6.43 4.94 -4.11
C PHE A 100 7.87 4.49 -4.38
N ASP A 101 8.45 4.86 -5.53
CA ASP A 101 9.85 4.55 -5.86
C ASP A 101 10.89 5.13 -4.89
N GLU A 102 10.54 6.11 -4.06
CA GLU A 102 11.46 6.69 -3.08
C GLU A 102 11.70 5.79 -1.86
N ILE A 103 10.94 4.71 -1.70
CA ILE A 103 11.26 3.69 -0.68
C ILE A 103 12.39 2.76 -1.13
N LEU A 104 12.80 2.82 -2.40
CA LEU A 104 13.83 1.94 -2.97
C LEU A 104 15.16 1.95 -2.19
N PRO A 105 15.71 3.10 -1.74
CA PRO A 105 16.92 3.11 -0.92
C PRO A 105 16.76 2.33 0.39
N ILE A 106 15.56 2.37 1.01
CA ILE A 106 15.27 1.61 2.23
C ILE A 106 15.25 0.10 1.92
N LEU A 107 14.59 -0.30 0.82
CA LEU A 107 14.58 -1.69 0.37
C LEU A 107 15.99 -2.20 0.07
N GLN A 108 16.84 -1.34 -0.51
CA GLN A 108 18.24 -1.63 -0.82
C GLN A 108 19.09 -1.80 0.44
N ASP A 109 19.01 -0.88 1.38
CA ASP A 109 19.69 -0.95 2.68
C ASP A 109 19.33 -2.24 3.45
N LYS A 110 18.04 -2.62 3.43
CA LYS A 110 17.55 -3.84 4.09
C LYS A 110 17.73 -5.12 3.27
N GLY A 111 18.28 -5.05 2.05
CA GLY A 111 18.47 -6.21 1.18
C GLY A 111 17.17 -6.92 0.77
N ILE A 112 16.05 -6.20 0.72
CA ILE A 112 14.72 -6.78 0.44
C ILE A 112 14.56 -7.00 -1.08
N ARG A 113 14.82 -8.23 -1.53
CA ARG A 113 14.67 -8.64 -2.95
C ARG A 113 13.38 -9.37 -3.26
N ASN A 114 12.72 -9.92 -2.25
CA ASN A 114 11.51 -10.73 -2.40
C ASN A 114 10.53 -10.34 -1.30
N ALA A 115 9.34 -9.89 -1.67
CA ALA A 115 8.32 -9.49 -0.72
C ALA A 115 6.91 -9.80 -1.23
N VAL A 116 6.02 -10.20 -0.33
CA VAL A 116 4.57 -10.12 -0.59
C VAL A 116 4.11 -8.72 -0.19
N MET A 117 3.13 -8.19 -0.91
CA MET A 117 2.61 -6.85 -0.68
C MET A 117 1.13 -6.89 -0.30
N LYS A 118 0.72 -6.02 0.61
CA LYS A 118 -0.67 -5.61 0.81
C LYS A 118 -0.80 -4.14 0.45
N VAL A 119 -1.88 -3.77 -0.22
CA VAL A 119 -2.20 -2.39 -0.58
C VAL A 119 -3.66 -2.10 -0.22
N ASP A 120 -3.89 -1.17 0.69
CA ASP A 120 -5.17 -0.47 0.81
C ASP A 120 -4.87 0.95 1.27
N ILE A 121 -4.90 1.89 0.32
CA ILE A 121 -4.52 3.29 0.53
C ILE A 121 -5.64 4.22 0.09
N GLN A 122 -6.88 3.73 0.19
CA GLN A 122 -8.09 4.51 0.01
C GLN A 122 -8.00 5.40 -1.25
N TRP A 123 -8.06 4.77 -2.42
CA TRP A 123 -8.14 5.40 -3.75
C TRP A 123 -6.81 5.94 -4.30
N ALA A 124 -5.72 5.85 -3.54
CA ALA A 124 -4.39 6.27 -3.94
C ALA A 124 -3.57 5.17 -4.67
N GLU A 125 -4.17 4.01 -4.96
CA GLU A 125 -3.54 2.86 -5.64
C GLU A 125 -2.95 3.26 -6.99
N ILE A 126 -3.60 4.22 -7.67
CA ILE A 126 -3.10 4.80 -8.92
C ILE A 126 -1.70 5.39 -8.74
N PHE A 127 -1.46 6.16 -7.67
CA PHE A 127 -0.19 6.84 -7.45
C PHE A 127 0.94 5.84 -7.14
N LEU A 128 0.61 4.76 -6.43
CA LEU A 128 1.55 3.64 -6.26
C LEU A 128 1.97 3.05 -7.60
N CYS A 129 1.01 2.83 -8.51
CA CYS A 129 1.28 2.26 -9.83
C CYS A 129 2.04 3.24 -10.75
N GLU A 130 1.68 4.52 -10.74
CA GLU A 130 2.34 5.56 -11.54
C GLU A 130 3.78 5.80 -11.11
N THR A 131 4.06 5.65 -9.81
CA THR A 131 5.35 6.03 -9.22
C THR A 131 6.15 4.84 -8.69
N GLY A 132 5.72 3.60 -8.94
CA GLY A 132 6.30 2.38 -8.35
C GLY A 132 7.11 1.50 -9.29
N LYS A 133 7.43 1.97 -10.49
CA LYS A 133 8.12 1.14 -11.49
C LYS A 133 9.45 0.58 -10.96
N LYS A 134 10.32 1.43 -10.39
CA LYS A 134 11.66 1.01 -9.94
C LYS A 134 11.57 0.01 -8.79
N VAL A 135 10.61 0.15 -7.88
CA VAL A 135 10.39 -0.80 -6.80
C VAL A 135 9.97 -2.16 -7.35
N PHE A 136 9.03 -2.22 -8.29
CA PHE A 136 8.57 -3.47 -8.91
C PHE A 136 9.62 -4.11 -9.85
N ASP A 137 10.54 -3.31 -10.39
CA ASP A 137 11.69 -3.79 -11.18
C ASP A 137 12.79 -4.37 -10.26
N TYR A 138 12.94 -3.85 -9.04
CA TYR A 138 13.95 -4.26 -8.07
C TYR A 138 13.52 -5.41 -7.16
N VAL A 139 12.26 -5.39 -6.68
CA VAL A 139 11.69 -6.39 -5.78
C VAL A 139 10.90 -7.41 -6.58
N ASN A 140 11.19 -8.68 -6.37
CA ASN A 140 10.31 -9.76 -6.77
C ASN A 140 9.07 -9.78 -5.87
N VAL A 141 7.94 -9.31 -6.41
CA VAL A 141 6.64 -9.32 -5.74
C VAL A 141 5.75 -10.39 -6.39
N PRO A 142 5.68 -11.62 -5.86
CA PRO A 142 4.88 -12.67 -6.49
C PRO A 142 3.37 -12.46 -6.28
N VAL A 143 2.98 -11.76 -5.21
CA VAL A 143 1.58 -11.55 -4.81
C VAL A 143 1.39 -10.15 -4.25
N VAL A 144 0.33 -9.48 -4.68
CA VAL A 144 -0.21 -8.27 -4.05
C VAL A 144 -1.66 -8.53 -3.65
N LEU A 145 -1.97 -8.47 -2.35
CA LEU A 145 -3.35 -8.35 -1.89
C LEU A 145 -3.75 -6.87 -1.96
N MET A 146 -4.87 -6.57 -2.60
CA MET A 146 -5.30 -5.20 -2.86
C MET A 146 -6.80 -5.02 -2.62
N GLU A 147 -7.17 -3.99 -1.87
CA GLU A 147 -8.57 -3.53 -1.79
C GLU A 147 -8.98 -2.92 -3.14
N TRP A 148 -10.17 -3.30 -3.58
CA TRP A 148 -10.78 -3.04 -4.88
C TRP A 148 -12.23 -2.53 -4.74
N ASP A 149 -12.74 -2.34 -3.52
CA ASP A 149 -14.13 -1.92 -3.24
C ASP A 149 -14.51 -0.55 -3.85
N ALA A 150 -13.52 0.29 -4.13
CA ALA A 150 -13.68 1.63 -4.69
C ALA A 150 -13.87 1.69 -6.23
N VAL A 151 -13.65 0.59 -6.92
CA VAL A 151 -13.39 0.59 -8.37
C VAL A 151 -14.56 0.99 -9.29
N PRO A 152 -15.84 0.65 -9.01
CA PRO A 152 -16.96 1.04 -9.85
C PRO A 152 -17.10 2.58 -10.03
N HIS A 153 -16.62 3.36 -9.05
CA HIS A 153 -16.78 4.82 -9.04
C HIS A 153 -15.60 5.58 -9.67
N ALA A 154 -14.46 4.90 -9.93
CA ALA A 154 -13.23 5.53 -10.41
C ALA A 154 -12.58 4.78 -11.60
N LYS A 155 -13.40 4.32 -12.56
CA LYS A 155 -12.97 3.50 -13.71
C LYS A 155 -11.72 4.01 -14.42
N ALA A 156 -11.63 5.32 -14.69
CA ALA A 156 -10.47 5.90 -15.35
C ALA A 156 -9.18 5.73 -14.54
N ARG A 157 -9.23 6.01 -13.22
CA ARG A 157 -8.07 5.85 -12.32
C ARG A 157 -7.67 4.38 -12.19
N MET A 158 -8.65 3.51 -11.96
CA MET A 158 -8.39 2.09 -11.74
C MET A 158 -7.98 1.34 -13.02
N SER A 159 -8.24 1.90 -14.21
CA SER A 159 -7.67 1.38 -15.47
C SER A 159 -6.14 1.49 -15.52
N VAL A 160 -5.55 2.48 -14.84
CA VAL A 160 -4.09 2.61 -14.72
C VAL A 160 -3.52 1.49 -13.86
N VAL A 161 -4.21 1.16 -12.75
CA VAL A 161 -3.84 0.06 -11.86
C VAL A 161 -3.92 -1.28 -12.59
N LEU A 162 -5.04 -1.56 -13.28
CA LEU A 162 -5.20 -2.76 -14.11
C LEU A 162 -4.05 -2.90 -15.12
N LYS A 163 -3.78 -1.82 -15.87
CA LYS A 163 -2.72 -1.81 -16.88
C LYS A 163 -1.34 -2.06 -16.27
N PHE A 164 -1.04 -1.44 -15.13
CA PHE A 164 0.26 -1.59 -14.46
C PHE A 164 0.59 -3.04 -14.13
N PHE A 165 -0.37 -3.78 -13.59
CA PHE A 165 -0.21 -5.19 -13.21
C PHE A 165 -0.23 -6.13 -14.42
N ILE A 166 -1.16 -5.94 -15.35
CA ILE A 166 -1.27 -6.77 -16.57
C ILE A 166 0.00 -6.64 -17.43
N ASP A 167 0.50 -5.42 -17.65
CA ASP A 167 1.73 -5.19 -18.41
C ASP A 167 2.97 -5.84 -17.75
N ARG A 168 2.89 -6.18 -16.46
CA ARG A 168 3.94 -6.86 -15.68
C ARG A 168 3.71 -8.37 -15.52
N GLY A 169 2.72 -8.92 -16.23
CA GLY A 169 2.43 -10.35 -16.23
C GLY A 169 1.74 -10.85 -14.97
N TYR A 170 1.02 -9.97 -14.26
CA TYR A 170 0.13 -10.39 -13.18
C TYR A 170 -1.25 -10.73 -13.74
N ILE A 171 -1.89 -11.68 -13.09
CA ILE A 171 -3.31 -11.99 -13.24
C ILE A 171 -4.05 -11.55 -11.98
N ALA A 172 -5.29 -11.08 -12.14
CA ALA A 172 -6.16 -10.81 -11.00
C ALA A 172 -6.88 -12.09 -10.61
N THR A 173 -6.98 -12.37 -9.32
CA THR A 173 -7.62 -13.57 -8.79
C THR A 173 -8.44 -13.22 -7.53
N LYS A 174 -9.54 -13.95 -7.30
CA LYS A 174 -10.43 -13.76 -6.14
C LYS A 174 -9.81 -14.33 -4.86
N ASP A 175 -9.14 -15.44 -5.01
CA ASP A 175 -8.30 -16.10 -4.02
C ASP A 175 -6.94 -16.34 -4.69
N MET A 176 -6.08 -17.18 -4.14
CA MET A 176 -4.77 -17.40 -4.76
C MET A 176 -4.81 -18.14 -6.11
N CYS A 177 -5.91 -18.84 -6.44
CA CYS A 177 -5.98 -19.76 -7.59
C CYS A 177 -7.19 -19.55 -8.53
N THR A 178 -8.13 -18.68 -8.18
CA THR A 178 -9.34 -18.45 -8.99
C THR A 178 -9.23 -17.14 -9.78
N ASP A 179 -8.96 -17.25 -11.08
CA ASP A 179 -8.84 -16.13 -12.00
C ASP A 179 -10.10 -15.26 -12.06
N LEU A 180 -9.87 -13.94 -12.10
CA LEU A 180 -10.89 -12.92 -12.32
C LEU A 180 -10.81 -12.42 -13.77
N ASN A 181 -11.96 -12.40 -14.44
CA ASN A 181 -12.03 -11.85 -15.79
C ASN A 181 -11.90 -10.32 -15.76
N THR A 182 -10.89 -9.78 -16.45
CA THR A 182 -10.60 -8.33 -16.51
C THR A 182 -11.73 -7.51 -17.14
N VAL A 183 -12.60 -8.12 -17.95
CA VAL A 183 -13.81 -7.47 -18.50
C VAL A 183 -14.79 -7.08 -17.38
N ASP A 184 -14.77 -7.81 -16.27
CA ASP A 184 -15.68 -7.64 -15.13
C ASP A 184 -15.06 -6.81 -13.99
N ALA A 185 -13.86 -6.27 -14.19
CA ALA A 185 -13.09 -5.54 -13.17
C ALA A 185 -13.82 -4.35 -12.54
N PHE A 186 -14.77 -3.76 -13.26
CA PHE A 186 -15.55 -2.60 -12.82
C PHE A 186 -17.01 -2.94 -12.50
N LYS A 187 -17.38 -4.22 -12.44
CA LYS A 187 -18.76 -4.68 -12.28
C LYS A 187 -18.95 -5.61 -11.12
N SER A 188 -18.12 -6.65 -11.02
CA SER A 188 -18.39 -7.79 -10.13
C SER A 188 -17.16 -8.40 -9.50
N TRP A 189 -15.99 -7.75 -9.60
CA TRP A 189 -14.85 -8.14 -8.80
C TRP A 189 -15.17 -7.94 -7.31
N PRO A 190 -14.66 -8.81 -6.43
CA PRO A 190 -14.82 -8.67 -4.99
C PRO A 190 -14.09 -7.43 -4.47
N GLY A 191 -14.40 -7.04 -3.24
CA GLY A 191 -13.77 -5.92 -2.55
C GLY A 191 -12.29 -6.09 -2.25
N ASP A 192 -11.82 -7.32 -2.12
CA ASP A 192 -10.39 -7.65 -2.03
C ASP A 192 -10.02 -8.62 -3.15
N ILE A 193 -8.92 -8.33 -3.84
CA ILE A 193 -8.37 -9.19 -4.89
C ILE A 193 -6.90 -9.48 -4.66
N PHE A 194 -6.39 -10.49 -5.35
CA PHE A 194 -4.97 -10.75 -5.46
C PHE A 194 -4.48 -10.46 -6.87
N TRP A 195 -3.35 -9.79 -6.97
CA TRP A 195 -2.52 -9.77 -8.17
C TRP A 195 -1.45 -10.85 -8.01
N VAL A 196 -1.53 -11.89 -8.82
CA VAL A 196 -0.58 -13.02 -8.78
C VAL A 196 0.31 -12.98 -10.02
N ASN A 197 1.62 -12.97 -9.82
CA ASN A 197 2.56 -13.06 -10.93
C ASN A 197 2.92 -14.53 -11.19
N MET A 198 2.30 -15.13 -12.22
CA MET A 198 2.44 -16.57 -12.53
C MET A 198 3.89 -16.99 -12.82
N ASN A 199 4.72 -16.09 -13.31
CA ASN A 199 6.14 -16.39 -13.57
C ASN A 199 6.99 -16.41 -12.29
N ARG A 200 6.45 -15.93 -11.17
CA ARG A 200 7.19 -15.68 -9.91
C ARG A 200 6.56 -16.39 -8.71
N SER A 201 5.35 -16.92 -8.83
CA SER A 201 4.62 -17.63 -7.78
C SER A 201 4.51 -19.12 -8.09
N GLN A 202 4.55 -19.97 -7.05
CA GLN A 202 4.25 -21.41 -7.11
C GLN A 202 3.02 -21.75 -6.25
N ILE A 203 2.14 -20.76 -6.06
CA ILE A 203 1.05 -20.86 -5.07
C ILE A 203 -0.10 -21.70 -5.64
N CYS A 204 -0.16 -21.76 -6.97
CA CYS A 204 -0.90 -22.67 -7.82
C CYS A 204 0.02 -22.91 -9.07
#